data_AF-A0A3M1E610-F1
#
_entry.id   AF-A0A3M1E610-F1
#
_cell.length_a   1.000
_cell.length_b   1.000
_cell.length_c   1.000
_cell.angle_alpha   90.00
_cell.angle_beta   90.00
_cell.angle_gamma   90.00
#
_symmetry.space_group_name_H-M   'P 1'
#
loop_
_entity.id
_entity.type
_entity.pdbx_description
1 polymer ?
#
loop_
_entity_poly.entity_id
_entity_poly.type
_entity_poly.pdbx_seq_one_letter_code
_entity_poly.pdbx_strand_id
1 'polypeptide(L)' 'MQKTKLTLRVDEPIVKAAKEYARHHNTSLSKLVSEYLRVLVREEGNLAQPPILQELTNILPAETSTQEYYTYLESKYGR' A
#
# COMPACT_ATOMS: atom_id res chain seq x y z
N MET A 1 7.33 22.93 3.10
CA MET A 1 6.14 22.38 3.80
C MET A 1 6.42 22.40 5.29
N GLN A 2 5.52 22.96 6.09
CA GLN A 2 5.67 23.01 7.54
C GLN A 2 5.39 21.64 8.15
N LYS A 3 6.21 21.23 9.13
CA LYS A 3 6.05 19.98 9.88
C LYS A 3 5.66 20.31 11.32
N THR A 4 4.64 19.64 11.83
CA THR A 4 4.17 19.80 13.22
C THR A 4 4.48 18.54 14.03
N LYS A 5 4.87 18.71 15.30
CA LYS A 5 5.13 17.58 16.21
C LYS A 5 3.81 17.04 16.76
N LEU A 6 3.53 15.78 16.47
CA LEU A 6 2.43 15.01 17.07
C LEU A 6 2.99 14.15 18.21
N THR A 7 2.39 14.21 19.39
CA THR A 7 2.75 13.36 20.54
C THR A 7 1.60 12.41 20.82
N LEU A 8 1.87 11.10 20.80
CA LEU A 8 0.87 10.05 21.00
C LEU A 8 1.25 9.22 22.22
N ARG A 9 0.24 8.75 22.98
CA ARG A 9 0.43 7.73 24.01
C ARG A 9 0.16 6.37 23.39
N VAL A 10 1.17 5.50 23.39
CA VAL A 10 1.14 4.17 22.81
C VAL A 10 1.97 3.26 23.71
N ASP A 11 1.60 1.99 23.83
CA ASP A 11 2.34 1.02 24.62
C ASP A 11 3.77 0.86 24.11
N GLU A 12 4.73 0.86 25.04
CA GLU A 12 6.16 0.67 24.75
C GLU A 12 6.48 -0.54 23.86
N PRO A 13 5.91 -1.75 24.07
CA PRO A 13 6.19 -2.90 23.19
C PRO A 13 5.79 -2.64 21.73
N ILE A 14 4.69 -1.92 21.50
CA ILE A 14 4.21 -1.57 20.15
C ILE A 14 5.18 -0.59 19.50
N VAL A 15 5.63 0.43 20.24
CA VAL A 15 6.61 1.42 19.73
C VAL A 15 7.92 0.74 19.34
N LYS A 16 8.38 -0.24 20.13
CA LYS A 16 9.60 -1.00 19.84
C LYS A 16 9.45 -1.84 18.57
N ALA A 17 8.37 -2.60 18.44
CA ALA A 17 8.09 -3.42 17.26
C ALA A 17 7.98 -2.55 15.99
N ALA A 18 7.29 -1.42 16.08
CA ALA A 18 7.13 -0.50 14.95
C ALA A 18 8.45 0.15 14.50
N LYS A 19 9.35 0.47 15.45
CA LYS A 19 10.70 0.96 15.13
C LYS A 19 11.56 -0.11 14.45
N GLU A 20 11.48 -1.35 14.92
CA GLU A 20 12.19 -2.48 14.32
C GLU A 20 11.73 -2.67 12.86
N TYR A 21 10.41 -2.73 12.65
CA TYR A 21 9.83 -2.77 11.31
C TYR A 21 10.34 -1.63 10.43
N ALA A 22 10.27 -0.38 10.90
CA ALA A 22 10.74 0.77 10.12
C ALA A 22 12.22 0.62 9.70
N ARG A 23 13.08 0.14 10.59
CA ARG A 23 14.50 -0.10 10.31
C ARG A 23 14.71 -1.17 9.25
N HIS A 24 14.00 -2.30 9.35
CA HIS A 24 14.09 -3.39 8.36
C HIS A 24 13.66 -2.93 6.96
N HIS A 25 12.72 -2.00 6.89
CA HIS A 25 12.22 -1.43 5.65
C HIS A 25 12.91 -0.12 5.23
N ASN A 26 14.09 0.21 5.80
CA ASN A 26 14.86 1.43 5.49
C ASN A 26 14.02 2.72 5.55
N THR A 27 13.12 2.82 6.52
CA THR A 27 12.20 3.95 6.72
C THR A 27 12.19 4.40 8.18
N SER A 28 11.43 5.45 8.50
CA SER A 28 11.25 5.93 9.87
C SER A 28 9.81 5.77 10.33
N LEU A 29 9.62 5.57 11.64
CA LEU A 29 8.28 5.52 12.24
C LEU A 29 7.48 6.80 11.95
N SER A 30 8.14 7.96 11.98
CA SER A 30 7.52 9.24 11.63
C SER A 30 7.05 9.30 10.16
N LYS A 31 7.82 8.73 9.23
CA LYS A 31 7.44 8.65 7.82
C LYS A 31 6.25 7.71 7.64
N LEU A 32 6.27 6.53 8.26
CA LEU A 32 5.16 5.58 8.23
C LEU A 32 3.85 6.19 8.73
N VAL A 33 3.87 6.84 9.90
CA VAL A 33 2.68 7.50 10.47
C VAL A 33 2.22 8.65 9.58
N SER A 34 3.15 9.44 9.03
CA SER A 34 2.81 10.55 8.13
C SER A 34 2.13 10.06 6.84
N GLU A 35 2.60 8.97 6.25
CA GLU A 35 1.97 8.40 5.05
C GLU A 35 0.61 7.79 5.36
N TYR A 36 0.47 7.10 6.50
CA TYR A 36 -0.84 6.60 6.94
C TYR A 36 -1.85 7.72 7.14
N LEU A 37 -1.48 8.80 7.84
CA LEU A 37 -2.35 9.96 8.03
C LEU A 37 -2.69 10.64 6.69
N ARG A 38 -1.75 10.68 5.73
CA ARG A 38 -2.00 11.19 4.38
C ARG A 38 -3.07 10.37 3.66
N VAL A 39 -3.01 9.04 3.76
CA VAL A 39 -4.02 8.14 3.17
C VAL A 39 -5.36 8.30 3.87
N LEU A 40 -5.36 8.38 5.20
CA LEU A 40 -6.58 8.50 6.00
C LEU A 40 -7.39 9.77 5.69
N VAL A 41 -6.71 10.86 5.32
CA VAL A 41 -7.34 12.16 5.02
C VAL A 41 -7.62 12.35 3.53
N ARG A 42 -7.20 11.42 2.66
CA ARG A 42 -7.65 11.43 1.26
C ARG A 42 -9.12 11.03 1.23
N GLU A 43 -9.99 11.98 0.90
CA GLU A 43 -11.40 11.72 0.63
C GLU A 43 -11.55 10.58 -0.39
N GLU A 44 -12.54 9.72 -0.15
CA GLU A 44 -12.88 8.53 -0.94
C GLU A 44 -13.08 8.82 -2.45
N GLY A 45 -13.21 10.09 -2.84
CA GLY A 45 -13.55 10.51 -4.21
C GLY A 45 -12.40 10.54 -5.22
N ASN A 46 -11.14 10.34 -4.82
CA ASN A 46 -10.05 10.31 -5.81
C ASN A 46 -8.84 9.51 -5.32
N LEU A 47 -9.02 8.20 -5.15
CA LEU A 47 -7.92 7.24 -5.27
C LEU A 47 -7.47 7.23 -6.74
N ALA A 48 -6.87 8.34 -7.20
CA ALA A 48 -6.08 8.33 -8.42
C ALA A 48 -5.04 7.24 -8.21
N GLN A 49 -5.22 6.14 -8.95
CA GLN A 49 -4.36 4.98 -8.86
C GLN A 49 -2.90 5.47 -8.93
N PRO A 50 -2.02 5.05 -8.00
CA PRO A 50 -0.59 5.31 -8.12
C PRO A 50 -0.15 5.00 -9.56
N PRO A 51 0.76 5.79 -10.16
CA PRO A 51 1.15 5.62 -11.57
C PRO A 51 1.53 4.17 -11.91
N ILE A 52 2.20 3.48 -10.98
CA ILE A 52 2.53 2.06 -11.12
C ILE A 52 1.30 1.14 -11.18
N LEU A 53 0.23 1.44 -10.45
CA LEU A 53 -1.03 0.68 -10.56
C LEU A 53 -1.72 0.98 -11.89
N GLN A 54 -1.65 2.20 -12.41
CA GLN A 54 -2.16 2.52 -13.75
C GLN A 54 -1.39 1.77 -14.83
N GLU A 55 -0.07 1.71 -14.73
CA GLU A 55 0.77 0.93 -15.64
C GLU A 55 0.41 -0.57 -15.56
N LEU A 56 0.30 -1.13 -14.34
CA LEU A 56 -0.02 -2.54 -14.15
C LEU A 56 -1.43 -2.91 -14.63
N THR A 57 -2.42 -2.04 -14.40
CA THR A 57 -3.81 -2.27 -14.83
C THR A 57 -3.96 -2.10 -16.34
N ASN A 58 -3.21 -1.20 -16.98
CA ASN A 58 -3.21 -1.03 -18.43
C ASN A 58 -2.55 -2.19 -19.21
N ILE A 59 -1.85 -3.10 -18.55
CA ILE A 59 -1.32 -4.32 -19.20
C ILE A 59 -2.46 -5.27 -19.54
N LEU A 60 -3.55 -5.24 -18.77
CA LEU A 60 -4.70 -6.12 -19.00
C LEU A 60 -5.69 -5.45 -19.98
N PRO A 61 -6.16 -6.17 -21.01
CA PRO A 61 -7.29 -5.74 -21.82
C PRO A 61 -8.49 -5.41 -20.91
N ALA A 62 -9.21 -4.32 -21.22
CA ALA A 62 -10.37 -3.87 -20.43
C ALA A 62 -11.46 -4.94 -20.30
N GLU A 63 -11.53 -5.85 -21.27
CA GLU A 63 -12.53 -6.94 -21.36
C GLU A 63 -12.07 -8.24 -20.68
N THR A 64 -10.90 -8.24 -20.03
CA THR A 64 -10.36 -9.45 -19.39
C THR A 64 -11.29 -9.91 -18.28
N SER A 65 -11.87 -11.09 -18.45
CA SER A 65 -12.69 -11.69 -17.40
C SER A 65 -11.84 -12.48 -16.41
N THR A 66 -12.30 -12.57 -15.16
CA THR A 66 -11.67 -13.44 -14.16
C THR A 66 -11.65 -14.90 -14.62
N GLN A 67 -12.61 -15.31 -15.45
CA GLN A 67 -12.71 -16.66 -15.99
C GLN A 67 -11.56 -16.98 -16.97
N GLU A 68 -11.18 -16.02 -17.80
CA GLU A 68 -10.04 -16.16 -18.72
C GLU A 68 -8.72 -16.30 -17.97
N TYR A 69 -8.57 -15.57 -16.86
CA TYR A 69 -7.42 -15.70 -15.97
C TYR A 69 -7.33 -17.12 -15.35
N TYR A 70 -8.43 -17.65 -14.84
CA TYR A 70 -8.43 -19.02 -14.30
C TYR A 70 -8.16 -20.07 -15.37
N THR A 71 -8.73 -19.91 -16.57
CA THR A 71 -8.48 -20.80 -17.71
C THR A 71 -7.00 -20.77 -18.13
N TYR A 72 -6.37 -19.59 -18.13
CA TYR A 72 -4.94 -19.47 -18.38
C TYR A 72 -4.11 -20.18 -17.30
N LEU A 73 -4.45 -20.03 -16.02
CA LEU A 73 -3.74 -20.72 -14.94
C LEU A 73 -3.86 -22.24 -15.03
N GLU A 74 -5.06 -22.76 -15.36
CA GLU A 74 -5.28 -24.18 -15.58
C GLU A 74 -4.50 -24.70 -16.78
N SER A 75 -4.48 -24.00 -17.91
CA SER A 75 -3.70 -24.45 -19.08
C SER A 75 -2.17 -24.40 -18.85
N LYS A 76 -1.70 -23.48 -18.00
CA LYS A 76 -0.26 -23.28 -17.75
C LYS A 76 0.29 -24.16 -16.63
N TYR A 77 -0.52 -24.43 -15.60
CA TYR A 77 -0.09 -25.12 -14.38
C TYR A 77 -0.95 -26.34 -14.03
N GLY A 78 -2.11 -26.51 -14.66
CA GLY A 78 -2.90 -27.73 -14.58
C GLY A 78 -2.14 -28.86 -15.28
N ARG A 79 -1.93 -29.94 -14.54
CA ARG A 79 -1.23 -31.14 -15.02
C ARG A 79 -2.00 -31.85 -16.12
#